data_AF-A0AA38RH27-F1
#
_entry.id   AF-A0AA38RH27-F1
#
_cell.length_a   1.000
_cell.length_b   1.000
_cell.length_c   1.000
_cell.angle_alpha   90.00
_cell.angle_beta   90.00
_cell.angle_gamma   90.00
#
_symmetry.space_group_name_H-M   'P 1'
#
loop_
_entity.id
_entity.type
_entity.pdbx_description
1 polymer ?
#
loop_
_entity_poly.entity_id
_entity_poly.type
_entity_poly.pdbx_seq_one_letter_code
_entity_poly.pdbx_strand_id
1 'polypeptide(L)'
;MAKLGSFPHFRQLPLEIRWMIWEETWPEPRVIEVVNGKAAGAADSDDTSTSSADDLPEFLSLRLTCSLPTWMRNAPTITYRDLDEDEPFEKCPYPVALRVCRESRAHTLEKFLCMQHSKLDCLAFYFNPQSDVLWLSEDATSIPGELDKLAVYYGGQLDQIQNVLIEEVEWDTGEHIPDFLDMLTGLRRVQIVLDPYQCTDDSILSRPSHLTTPQEYSQEYSQEYSQVANELQSNDIDDLRGKSWTVEYVDCMYNIYGQCHLLNFAQDRSSPVD
;
A
#
# COMPACT_ATOMS: atom_id res chain seq x y z
N MET A 1 -32.67 1.94 -32.43
CA MET A 1 -31.72 2.13 -31.31
C MET A 1 -30.67 1.03 -31.39
N ALA A 2 -29.47 1.35 -31.85
CA ALA A 2 -28.34 0.41 -31.78
C ALA A 2 -27.95 0.25 -30.30
N LYS A 3 -27.78 -0.99 -29.83
CA LYS A 3 -27.18 -1.24 -28.51
C LYS A 3 -25.74 -0.69 -28.55
N LEU A 4 -25.52 0.50 -27.98
CA LEU A 4 -24.19 0.89 -27.52
C LEU A 4 -23.75 -0.18 -26.53
N GLY A 5 -22.74 -0.98 -26.86
CA GLY A 5 -22.20 -1.99 -25.92
C GLY A 5 -21.74 -3.31 -26.52
N SER A 6 -21.89 -3.52 -27.83
CA SER A 6 -21.32 -4.70 -28.49
C SER A 6 -20.18 -4.24 -29.40
N PHE A 7 -18.93 -4.46 -28.98
CA PHE A 7 -17.77 -4.43 -29.88
C PHE A 7 -17.76 -5.76 -30.64
N PRO A 8 -18.41 -5.87 -31.82
CA PRO A 8 -18.82 -7.16 -32.39
C PRO A 8 -17.62 -8.01 -32.83
N HIS A 9 -16.48 -7.32 -33.03
CA HIS A 9 -15.23 -7.88 -33.51
C HIS A 9 -14.29 -8.20 -32.35
N PHE A 10 -14.65 -7.90 -31.09
CA PHE A 10 -13.77 -8.17 -29.94
C PHE A 10 -13.34 -9.62 -29.92
N ARG A 11 -14.30 -10.55 -30.07
CA ARG A 11 -14.04 -12.00 -30.06
C ARG A 11 -13.23 -12.51 -31.25
N GLN A 12 -13.08 -11.70 -32.30
CA GLN A 12 -12.30 -12.03 -33.49
C GLN A 12 -10.83 -11.59 -33.34
N LEU A 13 -10.53 -10.75 -32.33
CA LEU A 13 -9.17 -10.36 -32.03
C LEU A 13 -8.37 -11.56 -31.48
N PRO A 14 -7.07 -11.66 -31.79
CA PRO A 14 -6.16 -12.59 -31.13
C PRO A 14 -6.24 -12.48 -29.61
N LEU A 15 -5.95 -13.58 -28.92
CA LEU A 15 -6.07 -13.66 -27.45
C LEU A 15 -5.19 -12.61 -26.76
N GLU A 16 -3.98 -12.43 -27.27
CA GLU A 16 -2.98 -11.49 -26.77
C GLU A 16 -3.49 -10.04 -26.83
N ILE A 17 -4.16 -9.66 -27.92
CA ILE A 17 -4.74 -8.33 -28.07
C ILE A 17 -5.91 -8.13 -27.10
N ARG A 18 -6.69 -9.17 -26.84
CA ARG A 18 -7.82 -9.09 -25.89
C ARG A 18 -7.33 -8.97 -24.46
N TRP A 19 -6.26 -9.67 -24.11
CA TRP A 19 -5.56 -9.52 -22.83
C TRP A 19 -5.04 -8.12 -22.64
N MET A 20 -4.30 -7.57 -23.62
CA MET A 20 -3.83 -6.18 -23.58
C MET A 20 -5.00 -5.21 -23.34
N ILE A 21 -6.11 -5.35 -24.07
CA ILE A 21 -7.27 -4.48 -23.87
C ILE A 21 -7.83 -4.58 -22.44
N TRP A 22 -7.89 -5.78 -21.86
CA TRP A 22 -8.36 -5.93 -20.48
C TRP A 22 -7.37 -5.36 -19.46
N GLU A 23 -6.07 -5.54 -19.68
CA GLU A 23 -4.99 -4.99 -18.86
C GLU A 23 -5.03 -3.46 -18.83
N GLU A 24 -5.28 -2.82 -19.97
CA GLU A 24 -5.49 -1.37 -20.08
C GLU A 24 -6.75 -0.87 -19.36
N THR A 25 -7.66 -1.78 -18.94
CA THR A 25 -8.83 -1.42 -18.11
C THR A 25 -8.64 -1.69 -16.62
N TRP A 26 -7.47 -2.18 -16.20
CA TRP A 26 -7.17 -2.35 -14.79
C TRP A 26 -6.95 -0.99 -14.13
N PRO A 27 -7.26 -0.88 -12.82
CA PRO A 27 -6.94 0.34 -12.11
C PRO A 27 -5.42 0.57 -12.09
N GLU A 28 -5.03 1.83 -12.00
CA GLU A 28 -3.67 2.22 -11.63
C GLU A 28 -3.27 1.58 -10.28
N PRO A 29 -1.98 1.54 -9.91
CA PRO A 29 -1.56 1.16 -8.57
C PRO A 29 -2.37 1.89 -7.49
N ARG A 30 -2.86 1.17 -6.49
CA ARG A 30 -3.68 1.72 -5.41
C ARG A 30 -3.01 1.54 -4.06
N VAL A 31 -3.41 2.38 -3.12
CA VAL A 31 -2.97 2.31 -1.73
C VAL A 31 -4.02 1.57 -0.91
N ILE A 32 -3.55 0.61 -0.13
CA ILE A 32 -4.29 -0.10 0.90
C ILE A 32 -3.91 0.57 2.22
N GLU A 33 -4.88 0.98 3.01
CA GLU A 33 -4.67 1.56 4.34
C GLU A 33 -5.23 0.63 5.42
N VAL A 34 -4.68 0.77 6.63
CA VAL A 34 -5.21 0.18 7.86
C VAL A 34 -6.25 1.13 8.44
N VAL A 35 -7.40 0.61 8.87
CA VAL A 35 -8.46 1.40 9.52
C VAL A 35 -9.10 0.64 10.66
N ASN A 36 -9.60 1.39 11.63
CA ASN A 36 -10.49 0.88 12.66
C ASN A 36 -11.86 0.60 12.03
N GLY A 37 -12.18 -0.68 11.92
CA GLY A 37 -13.53 -1.11 11.65
C GLY A 37 -14.37 -1.01 12.91
N LYS A 38 -15.50 -0.30 12.79
CA LYS A 38 -16.59 -0.39 13.77
C LYS A 38 -17.56 -1.44 13.25
N ALA A 39 -17.84 -2.46 14.05
CA ALA A 39 -18.86 -3.45 13.72
C ALA A 39 -20.23 -2.79 13.85
N ALA A 40 -20.60 -1.90 12.92
CA ALA A 40 -21.98 -1.43 12.81
C ALA A 40 -22.82 -2.69 12.69
N GLY A 41 -23.59 -2.96 13.73
CA GLY A 41 -24.15 -4.28 13.97
C GLY A 41 -24.79 -4.84 12.71
N ALA A 42 -24.59 -6.14 12.48
CA ALA A 42 -25.59 -6.97 11.83
C ALA A 42 -26.88 -6.91 12.66
N ALA A 43 -27.50 -5.73 12.74
CA ALA A 43 -28.68 -5.43 13.52
C ALA A 43 -29.89 -5.73 12.65
N ASP A 44 -30.10 -7.02 12.45
CA ASP A 44 -31.44 -7.59 12.21
C ASP A 44 -32.07 -8.01 13.56
N SER A 45 -31.48 -7.59 14.70
CA SER A 45 -32.05 -7.81 16.03
C SER A 45 -32.80 -6.57 16.49
N ASP A 46 -34.12 -6.68 16.43
CA ASP A 46 -35.18 -5.76 16.88
C ASP A 46 -35.20 -5.54 18.41
N ASP A 47 -34.04 -5.36 19.04
CA ASP A 47 -33.94 -5.10 20.48
C ASP A 47 -33.45 -3.67 20.74
N THR A 48 -34.42 -2.87 21.19
CA THR A 48 -34.28 -1.49 21.66
C THR A 48 -33.56 -1.49 23.00
N SER A 49 -32.25 -1.64 22.98
CA SER A 49 -31.38 -1.26 24.09
C SER A 49 -30.37 -0.22 23.61
N THR A 50 -30.46 0.98 24.19
CA THR A 50 -29.46 2.05 24.12
C THR A 50 -28.14 1.60 24.74
N SER A 51 -27.42 0.70 24.07
CA SER A 51 -25.97 0.58 24.24
C SER A 51 -25.33 1.71 23.45
N SER A 52 -24.58 2.56 24.12
CA SER A 52 -23.73 3.57 23.48
C SER A 52 -22.92 2.92 22.35
N ALA A 53 -22.80 3.62 21.23
CA ALA A 53 -22.01 3.16 20.07
C ALA A 53 -20.53 2.87 20.42
N ASP A 54 -20.07 3.30 21.60
CA ASP A 54 -18.72 3.13 22.13
C ASP A 54 -18.40 1.71 22.66
N ASP A 55 -19.38 0.81 22.77
CA ASP A 55 -19.14 -0.56 23.28
C ASP A 55 -18.93 -1.62 22.18
N LEU A 56 -18.87 -1.21 20.90
CA LEU A 56 -18.62 -2.15 19.81
C LEU A 56 -17.15 -2.57 19.81
N PRO A 57 -16.84 -3.86 19.61
CA PRO A 57 -15.46 -4.30 19.53
C PRO A 57 -14.80 -3.65 18.32
N GLU A 58 -13.82 -2.78 18.58
CA GLU A 58 -12.93 -2.23 17.58
C GLU A 58 -12.06 -3.35 17.00
N PHE A 59 -11.89 -3.33 15.68
CA PHE A 59 -10.99 -4.25 15.00
C PHE A 59 -10.27 -3.53 13.88
N LEU A 60 -9.03 -3.94 13.60
CA LEU A 60 -8.31 -3.44 12.45
C LEU A 60 -8.77 -4.14 11.18
N SER A 61 -8.93 -3.35 10.13
CA SER A 61 -9.25 -3.83 8.79
C SER A 61 -8.41 -3.13 7.75
N LEU A 62 -8.36 -3.74 6.57
CA LEU A 62 -7.70 -3.21 5.39
C LEU A 62 -8.74 -2.75 4.39
N ARG A 63 -8.51 -1.58 3.78
CA ARG A 63 -9.33 -1.10 2.66
C ARG A 63 -8.48 -0.37 1.63
N LEU A 64 -8.98 -0.28 0.40
CA LEU A 64 -8.40 0.60 -0.62
C LEU A 64 -8.81 2.04 -0.33
N THR A 65 -7.84 2.96 -0.29
CA THR A 65 -8.09 4.37 0.05
C THR A 65 -8.02 5.31 -1.15
N CYS A 66 -7.02 5.17 -2.03
CA CYS A 66 -6.91 5.97 -3.25
C CYS A 66 -5.93 5.33 -4.26
N SER A 67 -5.75 5.97 -5.41
CA SER A 67 -4.63 5.62 -6.31
C SER A 67 -3.29 6.08 -5.72
N LEU A 68 -2.20 5.37 -5.99
CA LEU A 68 -0.85 5.76 -5.55
C LEU A 68 -0.45 7.15 -6.07
N PRO A 69 -0.73 7.55 -7.33
CA PRO A 69 -0.49 8.93 -7.77
C PRO A 69 -1.33 9.97 -7.03
N THR A 70 -2.55 9.63 -6.61
CA THR A 70 -3.36 10.51 -5.74
C THR A 70 -2.72 10.61 -4.36
N TRP A 71 -2.30 9.48 -3.77
CA TRP A 71 -1.62 9.45 -2.48
C TRP A 71 -0.39 10.36 -2.49
N MET A 72 0.53 10.14 -3.43
CA MET A 72 1.80 10.88 -3.51
C MET A 72 1.61 12.40 -3.65
N ARG A 73 0.63 12.84 -4.43
CA ARG A 73 0.35 14.28 -4.61
C ARG A 73 -0.25 14.94 -3.37
N ASN A 74 -0.94 14.17 -2.53
CA ASN A 74 -1.67 14.65 -1.37
C ASN A 74 -1.11 14.07 -0.05
N ALA A 75 0.13 13.56 -0.06
CA ALA A 75 0.74 12.93 1.11
C ALA A 75 0.59 13.79 2.36
N PRO A 76 0.91 15.11 2.37
CA PRO A 76 0.75 15.93 3.59
C PRO A 76 -0.68 16.10 4.12
N THR A 77 -1.70 15.67 3.39
CA THR A 77 -3.09 15.65 3.85
C THR A 77 -3.53 14.25 4.22
N ILE A 78 -3.02 13.24 3.52
CA ILE A 78 -3.38 11.84 3.75
C ILE A 78 -2.66 11.29 4.97
N THR A 79 -1.44 11.75 5.26
CA THR A 79 -0.61 11.22 6.35
C THR A 79 -1.17 11.53 7.73
N TYR A 80 -1.91 12.63 7.88
CA TYR A 80 -2.68 12.98 9.08
C TYR A 80 -4.08 12.36 9.14
N ARG A 81 -4.37 11.31 8.35
CA ARG A 81 -5.66 10.64 8.42
C ARG A 81 -5.65 9.62 9.55
N ASP A 82 -6.57 9.81 10.50
CA ASP A 82 -6.72 8.90 11.62
C ASP A 82 -7.33 7.55 11.19
N LEU A 83 -7.08 6.51 11.98
CA LEU A 83 -7.65 5.16 11.72
C LEU A 83 -9.18 5.11 11.73
N ASP A 84 -9.84 6.10 12.34
CA ASP A 84 -11.30 6.17 12.49
C ASP A 84 -12.03 6.83 11.29
N GLU A 85 -11.30 7.17 10.23
CA GLU A 85 -11.89 7.75 9.02
C GLU A 85 -12.91 6.81 8.35
N ASP A 86 -14.16 7.26 8.24
CA ASP A 86 -15.27 6.41 7.76
C ASP A 86 -15.22 6.10 6.26
N GLU A 87 -14.61 6.98 5.45
CA GLU A 87 -14.59 6.86 3.98
C GLU A 87 -13.16 6.81 3.41
N PRO A 88 -12.93 6.08 2.29
CA PRO A 88 -11.66 6.15 1.57
C PRO A 88 -11.45 7.53 0.96
N PHE A 89 -10.20 7.96 0.82
CA PHE A 89 -9.86 9.27 0.27
C PHE A 89 -10.37 9.48 -1.18
N GLU A 90 -10.37 8.42 -1.98
CA GLU A 90 -10.89 8.36 -3.34
C GLU A 90 -11.65 7.04 -3.56
N LYS A 91 -12.67 7.05 -4.42
CA LYS A 91 -13.34 5.81 -4.80
C LYS A 91 -12.40 4.90 -5.59
N CYS A 92 -12.07 3.74 -5.05
CA CYS A 92 -11.29 2.69 -5.71
C CYS A 92 -12.19 1.55 -6.24
N PRO A 93 -12.74 1.65 -7.46
CA PRO A 93 -13.58 0.58 -8.00
C PRO A 93 -12.79 -0.71 -8.24
N TYR A 94 -13.49 -1.84 -8.22
CA TYR A 94 -12.92 -3.11 -8.65
C TYR A 94 -12.58 -3.08 -10.16
N PRO A 95 -11.56 -3.85 -10.60
CA PRO A 95 -11.22 -3.95 -12.02
C PRO A 95 -12.44 -4.28 -12.88
N VAL A 96 -12.72 -3.47 -13.90
CA VAL A 96 -13.89 -3.62 -14.77
C VAL A 96 -13.90 -4.98 -15.45
N ALA A 97 -12.72 -5.49 -15.82
CA ALA A 97 -12.49 -6.80 -16.43
C ALA A 97 -13.11 -7.97 -15.64
N LEU A 98 -13.27 -7.87 -14.31
CA LEU A 98 -13.95 -8.88 -13.50
C LEU A 98 -15.43 -9.09 -13.86
N ARG A 99 -16.05 -8.13 -14.57
CA ARG A 99 -17.48 -8.08 -14.90
C ARG A 99 -17.79 -8.16 -16.40
N VAL A 100 -16.78 -8.21 -17.27
CA VAL A 100 -16.97 -8.17 -18.74
C VAL A 100 -17.45 -9.51 -19.29
N CYS A 101 -16.66 -10.57 -19.11
CA CYS A 101 -16.99 -11.93 -19.51
C CYS A 101 -16.15 -12.94 -18.72
N ARG A 102 -16.45 -14.24 -18.86
CA ARG A 102 -15.73 -15.31 -18.13
C ARG A 102 -14.22 -15.29 -18.38
N GLU A 103 -13.81 -15.02 -19.61
CA GLU A 103 -12.40 -15.03 -20.00
C GLU A 103 -11.64 -13.83 -19.44
N SER A 104 -12.25 -12.63 -19.53
CA SER A 104 -11.72 -11.42 -18.91
C SER A 104 -11.57 -11.56 -17.41
N ARG A 105 -12.60 -12.13 -16.76
CA ARG A 105 -12.56 -12.43 -15.32
C ARG A 105 -11.43 -13.41 -14.97
N ALA A 106 -11.27 -14.49 -15.74
CA ALA A 106 -10.21 -15.46 -15.49
C ALA A 106 -8.83 -14.79 -15.61
N HIS A 107 -8.59 -14.05 -16.70
CA HIS A 107 -7.34 -13.31 -16.91
C HIS A 107 -7.03 -12.32 -15.78
N THR A 108 -8.03 -11.55 -15.33
CA THR A 108 -7.84 -10.61 -14.22
C THR A 108 -7.57 -11.31 -12.89
N LEU A 109 -8.21 -12.45 -12.62
CA LEU A 109 -7.99 -13.21 -11.39
C LEU A 109 -6.63 -13.95 -11.35
N GLU A 110 -5.88 -13.98 -12.46
CA GLU A 110 -4.48 -14.42 -12.45
C GLU A 110 -3.54 -13.36 -11.87
N LYS A 111 -3.97 -12.09 -11.82
CA LYS A 111 -3.17 -10.95 -11.32
C LYS A 111 -3.73 -10.34 -10.05
N PHE A 112 -5.05 -10.30 -9.92
CA PHE A 112 -5.73 -9.72 -8.77
C PHE A 112 -6.18 -10.84 -7.82
N LEU A 113 -5.86 -10.66 -6.54
CA LEU A 113 -6.28 -11.54 -5.47
C LEU A 113 -7.40 -10.88 -4.68
N CYS A 114 -8.33 -11.70 -4.18
CA CYS A 114 -9.36 -11.24 -3.26
C CYS A 114 -8.82 -11.33 -1.84
N MET A 115 -8.74 -10.21 -1.15
CA MET A 115 -8.49 -10.17 0.29
C MET A 115 -9.84 -10.18 1.01
N GLN A 116 -9.99 -11.06 2.00
CA GLN A 116 -11.24 -11.28 2.74
C GLN A 116 -11.00 -11.17 4.24
N HIS A 117 -11.80 -10.33 4.90
CA HIS A 117 -11.81 -10.25 6.35
C HIS A 117 -12.58 -11.43 6.94
N SER A 118 -11.97 -12.18 7.87
CA SER A 118 -12.52 -13.45 8.36
C SER A 118 -13.90 -13.37 9.02
N LYS A 119 -14.30 -12.19 9.50
CA LYS A 119 -15.60 -11.96 10.16
C LYS A 119 -16.59 -11.10 9.37
N LEU A 120 -16.15 -10.40 8.32
CA LEU A 120 -16.94 -9.33 7.68
C LEU A 120 -16.75 -9.33 6.17
N ASP A 121 -17.66 -10.00 5.46
CA ASP A 121 -17.61 -10.14 4.01
C ASP A 121 -17.67 -8.79 3.26
N CYS A 122 -18.28 -7.77 3.87
CA CYS A 122 -18.36 -6.43 3.29
C CYS A 122 -17.01 -5.71 3.19
N LEU A 123 -15.98 -6.18 3.90
CA LEU A 123 -14.63 -5.65 3.87
C LEU A 123 -13.72 -6.38 2.87
N ALA A 124 -14.29 -7.23 2.01
CA ALA A 124 -13.53 -7.89 0.96
C ALA A 124 -13.23 -6.93 -0.21
N PHE A 125 -12.00 -6.99 -0.73
CA PHE A 125 -11.59 -6.23 -1.90
C PHE A 125 -10.61 -7.00 -2.78
N TYR A 126 -10.50 -6.58 -4.05
CA TYR A 126 -9.53 -7.13 -4.98
C TYR A 126 -8.32 -6.20 -5.08
N PHE A 127 -7.14 -6.75 -4.90
CA PHE A 127 -5.87 -6.04 -5.04
C PHE A 127 -4.91 -6.80 -5.96
N ASN A 128 -3.97 -6.09 -6.57
CA ASN A 128 -2.90 -6.66 -7.37
C ASN A 128 -1.61 -6.65 -6.54
N PRO A 129 -1.13 -7.82 -6.05
CA PRO A 129 0.09 -7.94 -5.27
C PRO A 129 1.32 -7.25 -5.88
N GLN A 130 1.40 -7.18 -7.21
CA GLN A 130 2.58 -6.65 -7.91
C GLN A 130 2.59 -5.12 -7.99
N SER A 131 1.44 -4.46 -7.84
CA SER A 131 1.30 -3.02 -8.07
C SER A 131 0.70 -2.25 -6.90
N ASP A 132 -0.29 -2.83 -6.21
CA ASP A 132 -0.92 -2.18 -5.07
C ASP A 132 0.04 -2.21 -3.87
N VAL A 133 -0.09 -1.19 -3.01
CA VAL A 133 0.86 -0.92 -1.93
C VAL A 133 0.11 -0.79 -0.60
N LEU A 134 0.58 -1.47 0.44
CA LEU A 134 0.11 -1.27 1.81
C LEU A 134 0.82 -0.05 2.40
N TRP A 135 0.08 0.98 2.79
CA TRP A 135 0.62 2.11 3.53
C TRP A 135 0.51 1.86 5.04
N LEU A 136 1.63 2.07 5.74
CA LEU A 136 1.70 2.05 7.20
C LEU A 136 1.74 3.51 7.68
N SER A 137 0.60 3.99 8.18
CA SER A 137 0.47 5.33 8.77
C SER A 137 1.03 5.38 10.19
N GLU A 138 1.35 6.57 10.69
CA GLU A 138 1.77 6.83 12.08
C GLU A 138 0.82 6.16 13.07
N ASP A 139 -0.50 6.34 12.94
CA ASP A 139 -1.45 5.70 13.84
C ASP A 139 -1.37 4.18 13.82
N ALA A 140 -1.12 3.57 12.66
CA ALA A 140 -1.04 2.13 12.51
C ALA A 140 0.26 1.56 13.13
N THR A 141 1.34 2.35 13.16
CA THR A 141 2.67 1.96 13.65
C THR A 141 2.95 2.40 15.09
N SER A 142 2.22 3.40 15.59
CA SER A 142 2.46 4.05 16.89
C SER A 142 2.29 3.14 18.10
N ILE A 143 1.42 2.12 18.01
CA ILE A 143 1.14 1.21 19.11
C ILE A 143 1.73 -0.19 18.81
N PRO A 144 2.67 -0.67 19.65
CA PRO A 144 3.29 -1.98 19.46
C PRO A 144 2.27 -3.11 19.43
N GLY A 145 2.35 -3.98 18.40
CA GLY A 145 1.49 -5.15 18.24
C GLY A 145 0.08 -4.85 17.72
N GLU A 146 -0.28 -3.61 17.41
CA GLU A 146 -1.56 -3.32 16.73
C GLU A 146 -1.62 -4.01 15.38
N LEU A 147 -0.57 -3.90 14.57
CA LEU A 147 -0.51 -4.53 13.26
C LEU A 147 -0.61 -6.06 13.32
N ASP A 148 -0.21 -6.70 14.42
CA ASP A 148 -0.39 -8.15 14.64
C ASP A 148 -1.88 -8.54 14.67
N LYS A 149 -2.76 -7.61 15.05
CA LYS A 149 -4.21 -7.85 15.03
C LYS A 149 -4.72 -8.08 13.60
N LEU A 150 -4.06 -7.54 12.57
CA LEU A 150 -4.42 -7.83 11.18
C LEU A 150 -4.26 -9.32 10.86
N ALA A 151 -3.26 -9.99 11.45
CA ALA A 151 -3.05 -11.42 11.24
C ALA A 151 -4.19 -12.27 11.80
N VAL A 152 -4.89 -11.79 12.85
CA VAL A 152 -6.10 -12.44 13.38
C VAL A 152 -7.23 -12.45 12.35
N TYR A 153 -7.34 -11.40 11.54
CA TYR A 153 -8.46 -11.22 10.61
C TYR A 153 -8.18 -11.68 9.19
N TYR A 154 -6.96 -11.51 8.71
CA TYR A 154 -6.57 -11.83 7.33
C TYR A 154 -5.71 -13.10 7.23
N GLY A 155 -5.02 -13.50 8.31
CA GLY A 155 -4.15 -14.66 8.34
C GLY A 155 -3.08 -14.63 7.24
N GLY A 156 -2.82 -15.78 6.62
CA GLY A 156 -1.85 -15.91 5.53
C GLY A 156 -2.21 -15.16 4.22
N GLN A 157 -3.34 -14.45 4.16
CA GLN A 157 -3.60 -13.53 3.04
C GLN A 157 -2.66 -12.31 3.08
N LEU A 158 -2.15 -11.94 4.25
CA LEU A 158 -1.16 -10.87 4.39
C LEU A 158 0.15 -11.19 3.68
N ASP A 159 0.51 -12.48 3.58
CA ASP A 159 1.67 -12.95 2.81
C ASP A 159 1.58 -12.64 1.31
N GLN A 160 0.42 -12.19 0.82
CA GLN A 160 0.26 -11.79 -0.57
C GLN A 160 0.64 -10.31 -0.82
N ILE A 161 0.91 -9.53 0.21
CA ILE A 161 1.34 -8.14 0.09
C ILE A 161 2.82 -8.13 -0.30
N GLN A 162 3.16 -7.49 -1.43
CA GLN A 162 4.55 -7.44 -1.92
C GLN A 162 5.17 -6.04 -1.85
N ASN A 163 4.35 -5.00 -1.73
CA ASN A 163 4.79 -3.62 -1.68
C ASN A 163 4.23 -2.95 -0.42
N VAL A 164 5.11 -2.30 0.34
CA VAL A 164 4.75 -1.49 1.50
C VAL A 164 5.28 -0.07 1.32
N LEU A 165 4.50 0.92 1.73
CA LEU A 165 4.83 2.35 1.72
C LEU A 165 4.89 2.83 3.17
N ILE A 166 5.96 3.51 3.54
CA ILE A 166 6.22 4.03 4.88
C ILE A 166 6.77 5.44 4.73
N GLU A 167 6.42 6.33 5.64
CA GLU A 167 6.96 7.68 5.70
C GLU A 167 8.36 7.66 6.34
N GLU A 168 9.21 8.59 5.95
CA GLU A 168 10.58 8.70 6.47
C GLU A 168 10.65 8.73 8.00
N VAL A 169 9.81 9.54 8.64
CA VAL A 169 9.78 9.70 10.11
C VAL A 169 9.40 8.39 10.80
N GLU A 170 8.44 7.67 10.24
CA GLU A 170 7.99 6.38 10.75
C GLU A 170 9.07 5.31 10.57
N TRP A 171 9.79 5.34 9.45
CA TRP A 171 10.89 4.41 9.21
C TRP A 171 12.05 4.63 10.19
N ASP A 172 12.43 5.88 10.44
CA ASP A 172 13.56 6.23 11.30
C ASP A 172 13.25 6.02 12.79
N THR A 173 12.00 6.24 13.22
CA THR A 173 11.60 6.15 14.64
C THR A 173 10.83 4.89 15.01
N GLY A 174 10.30 4.16 14.03
CA GLY A 174 9.42 3.01 14.23
C GLY A 174 10.15 1.72 14.57
N GLU A 175 10.47 1.53 15.85
CA GLU A 175 11.19 0.35 16.36
C GLU A 175 10.56 -1.00 15.98
N HIS A 176 9.25 -1.04 15.71
CA HIS A 176 8.49 -2.28 15.46
C HIS A 176 8.16 -2.55 13.99
N ILE A 177 8.44 -1.59 13.10
CA ILE A 177 8.14 -1.73 11.68
C ILE A 177 8.87 -2.94 11.07
N PRO A 178 10.18 -3.16 11.32
CA PRO A 178 10.89 -4.30 10.73
C PRO A 178 10.30 -5.65 11.14
N ASP A 179 9.80 -5.79 12.37
CA ASP A 179 9.18 -7.03 12.87
C ASP A 179 7.87 -7.32 12.13
N PHE A 180 7.05 -6.30 11.91
CA PHE A 180 5.83 -6.43 11.12
C PHE A 180 6.13 -6.78 9.65
N LEU A 181 7.12 -6.12 9.04
CA LEU A 181 7.53 -6.39 7.67
C LEU A 181 8.03 -7.84 7.49
N ASP A 182 8.70 -8.40 8.50
CA ASP A 182 9.13 -9.81 8.48
C ASP A 182 7.97 -10.81 8.53
N MET A 183 6.82 -10.42 9.07
CA MET A 183 5.62 -11.25 9.02
C MET A 183 5.01 -11.34 7.62
N LEU A 184 5.28 -10.35 6.75
CA LEU A 184 4.80 -10.33 5.38
C LEU A 184 5.72 -11.18 4.50
N THR A 185 5.53 -12.51 4.48
CA THR A 185 6.49 -13.40 3.82
C THR A 185 6.58 -13.23 2.29
N GLY A 186 5.57 -12.61 1.67
CA GLY A 186 5.59 -12.24 0.25
C GLY A 186 6.14 -10.84 -0.03
N LEU A 187 6.55 -10.09 1.00
CA LEU A 187 7.12 -8.75 0.85
C LEU A 187 8.35 -8.78 -0.07
N ARG A 188 8.37 -7.85 -1.03
CA ARG A 188 9.47 -7.69 -1.98
C ARG A 188 10.07 -6.30 -1.93
N ARG A 189 9.22 -5.29 -1.72
CA ARG A 189 9.61 -3.89 -1.78
C ARG A 189 9.01 -3.13 -0.61
N VAL A 190 9.86 -2.35 0.04
CA VAL A 190 9.50 -1.33 1.02
C VAL A 190 9.89 0.02 0.42
N GLN A 191 8.97 0.96 0.39
CA GLN A 191 9.17 2.28 -0.18
C GLN A 191 9.10 3.31 0.94
N ILE A 192 10.21 4.02 1.15
CA ILE A 192 10.30 5.07 2.14
C ILE A 192 10.08 6.39 1.43
N VAL A 193 8.97 7.06 1.76
CA VAL A 193 8.64 8.37 1.20
C VAL A 193 9.41 9.41 1.98
N LEU A 194 10.39 10.01 1.31
CA LEU A 194 11.21 11.06 1.86
C LEU A 194 10.36 12.34 1.99
N ASP A 195 10.37 12.90 3.19
CA ASP A 195 9.73 14.18 3.46
C ASP A 195 10.80 15.21 3.83
N PRO A 196 11.06 16.21 2.98
CA PRO A 196 12.04 17.25 3.31
C PRO A 196 11.53 18.17 4.42
N TYR A 197 10.27 18.03 4.86
CA TYR A 197 9.69 18.76 5.97
C TYR A 197 9.76 17.99 7.29
N GLN A 198 10.93 17.44 7.64
CA GLN A 198 11.24 17.22 9.05
C GLN A 198 11.20 18.58 9.78
N CYS A 199 10.02 18.95 10.28
CA CYS A 199 9.81 20.14 11.07
C CYS A 199 10.41 19.89 12.45
N THR A 200 11.68 20.24 12.61
CA THR A 200 12.16 20.66 13.91
C THR A 200 11.36 21.89 14.32
N ASP A 201 10.54 21.74 15.37
CA ASP A 201 9.75 22.76 16.08
C ASP A 201 8.60 23.46 15.32
N ASP A 202 7.37 23.10 15.69
CA ASP A 202 6.13 23.91 15.89
C ASP A 202 5.75 25.02 14.89
N SER A 203 6.45 25.14 13.78
CA SER A 203 6.21 26.12 12.74
C SER A 203 5.62 25.40 11.56
N ILE A 204 4.28 25.41 11.48
CA ILE A 204 3.48 25.00 10.32
C ILE A 204 4.25 25.35 9.04
N LEU A 205 4.93 24.36 8.46
CA LEU A 205 5.82 24.56 7.33
C LEU A 205 4.95 24.92 6.13
N SER A 206 4.89 26.22 5.88
CA SER A 206 4.25 26.75 4.71
C SER A 206 5.10 26.30 3.52
N ARG A 207 4.58 25.35 2.72
CA ARG A 207 5.12 25.03 1.40
C ARG A 207 5.61 26.33 0.75
N PRO A 208 6.84 26.41 0.21
CA PRO A 208 7.33 27.62 -0.41
C PRO A 208 6.29 28.12 -1.42
N SER A 209 5.74 29.31 -1.18
CA SER A 209 4.57 29.80 -1.93
C SER A 209 4.83 30.02 -3.43
N HIS A 210 6.08 29.89 -3.85
CA HIS A 210 6.53 30.01 -5.24
C HIS A 210 6.55 28.67 -5.99
N LEU A 211 6.47 27.53 -5.30
CA LEU A 211 6.40 26.21 -5.92
C LEU A 211 4.94 25.82 -6.07
N THR A 212 4.51 25.67 -7.31
CA THR A 212 3.09 25.45 -7.63
C THR A 212 2.81 24.01 -8.01
N THR A 213 3.85 23.25 -8.36
CA THR A 213 3.72 21.86 -8.80
C THR A 213 4.60 20.91 -7.98
N PRO A 214 4.16 19.66 -7.77
CA PRO A 214 5.00 18.61 -7.16
C PRO A 214 6.32 18.36 -7.90
N GLN A 215 6.38 18.62 -9.21
CA GLN A 215 7.58 18.45 -10.02
C GLN A 215 8.65 19.51 -9.72
N GLU A 216 8.27 20.79 -9.63
CA GLU A 216 9.18 21.87 -9.22
C GLU A 216 9.76 21.58 -7.84
N TYR A 217 8.91 21.08 -6.95
CA TYR A 217 9.27 20.67 -5.60
C TYR A 217 10.33 19.56 -5.59
N SER A 218 10.03 18.43 -6.22
CA SER A 218 10.96 17.29 -6.35
C SER A 218 12.33 17.72 -6.92
N GLN A 219 12.32 18.60 -7.92
CA GLN A 219 13.55 19.06 -8.55
C GLN A 219 14.40 19.94 -7.62
N GLU A 220 13.79 20.88 -6.90
CA GLU A 220 14.48 21.78 -5.97
C GLU A 220 15.15 21.01 -4.82
N TYR A 221 14.43 20.05 -4.25
CA TYR A 221 14.87 19.28 -3.09
C TYR A 221 15.64 18.00 -3.42
N SER A 222 15.87 17.71 -4.71
CA SER A 222 16.56 16.49 -5.16
C SER A 222 17.93 16.22 -4.49
N GLN A 223 18.68 17.29 -4.16
CA GLN A 223 19.96 17.15 -3.45
C GLN A 223 19.78 16.77 -1.98
N GLU A 224 18.76 17.32 -1.31
CA GLU A 224 18.44 17.02 0.08
C GLU A 224 17.90 15.59 0.18
N TYR A 225 16.98 15.19 -0.71
CA TYR A 225 16.52 13.82 -0.83
C TYR A 225 17.66 12.82 -1.01
N SER A 226 18.64 13.16 -1.85
CA SER A 226 19.84 12.32 -2.03
C SER A 226 20.66 12.22 -0.74
N GLN A 227 20.78 13.29 0.04
CA GLN A 227 21.53 13.26 1.30
C GLN A 227 20.83 12.38 2.34
N VAL A 228 19.54 12.62 2.57
CA VAL A 228 18.71 11.84 3.50
C VAL A 228 18.71 10.35 3.12
N ALA A 229 18.49 10.03 1.83
CA ALA A 229 18.52 8.64 1.36
C ALA A 229 19.87 7.95 1.63
N ASN A 230 20.99 8.66 1.50
CA ASN A 230 22.32 8.12 1.80
C ASN A 230 22.54 7.92 3.31
N GLU A 231 22.00 8.81 4.14
CA GLU A 231 22.07 8.69 5.61
C GLU A 231 21.26 7.48 6.07
N LEU A 232 19.99 7.37 5.67
CA LEU A 232 19.14 6.22 5.97
C LEU A 232 19.75 4.92 5.44
N GLN A 233 20.20 4.88 4.19
CA GLN A 233 20.87 3.70 3.63
C GLN A 233 22.10 3.28 4.43
N SER A 234 22.86 4.22 4.96
CA SER A 234 24.05 3.92 5.77
C SER A 234 23.68 3.34 7.13
N ASN A 235 22.57 3.79 7.71
CA ASN A 235 22.04 3.28 8.98
C ASN A 235 21.41 1.89 8.80
N ASP A 236 20.63 1.72 7.74
CA ASP A 236 19.83 0.52 7.50
C ASP A 236 20.65 -0.69 7.03
N ILE A 237 21.88 -0.50 6.56
CA ILE A 237 22.64 -1.54 5.84
C ILE A 237 22.87 -2.82 6.68
N ASP A 238 23.06 -2.69 7.99
CA ASP A 238 23.29 -3.86 8.84
C ASP A 238 21.97 -4.54 9.20
N ASP A 239 20.90 -3.79 9.43
CA ASP A 239 19.58 -4.31 9.81
C ASP A 239 18.83 -4.95 8.64
N LEU A 240 19.07 -4.45 7.43
CA LEU A 240 18.53 -5.02 6.19
C LEU A 240 19.29 -6.27 5.72
N ARG A 241 20.41 -6.63 6.37
CA ARG A 241 21.20 -7.78 5.93
C ARG A 241 20.43 -9.08 6.12
N GLY A 242 20.23 -9.80 5.02
CA GLY A 242 19.56 -11.10 5.02
C GLY A 242 18.04 -11.05 4.86
N LYS A 243 17.46 -9.84 4.79
CA LYS A 243 16.06 -9.64 4.43
C LYS A 243 15.81 -10.04 2.96
N SER A 244 14.63 -10.58 2.67
CA SER A 244 14.24 -11.03 1.32
C SER A 244 13.67 -9.92 0.43
N TRP A 245 13.55 -8.72 0.97
CA TRP A 245 12.94 -7.55 0.36
C TRP A 245 13.95 -6.40 0.24
N THR A 246 13.64 -5.44 -0.62
CA THR A 246 14.47 -4.26 -0.88
C THR A 246 13.82 -3.00 -0.36
N VAL A 247 14.64 -2.06 0.10
CA VAL A 247 14.18 -0.70 0.45
C VAL A 247 14.50 0.25 -0.70
N GLU A 248 13.51 1.06 -1.10
CA GLU A 248 13.63 2.14 -2.07
C GLU A 248 13.28 3.46 -1.38
N TYR A 249 14.19 4.45 -1.41
CA TYR A 249 13.93 5.79 -0.89
C TYR A 249 13.43 6.68 -2.02
N VAL A 250 12.21 7.19 -1.91
CA VAL A 250 11.48 7.84 -2.99
C VAL A 250 10.92 9.21 -2.59
N ASP A 251 10.79 10.13 -3.54
CA ASP A 251 10.02 11.37 -3.32
C ASP A 251 8.53 11.23 -3.72
N CYS A 252 7.77 12.31 -3.56
CA CYS A 252 6.37 12.41 -3.97
C CYS A 252 6.13 12.35 -5.49
N MET A 253 7.19 12.31 -6.30
CA MET A 253 7.14 12.07 -7.75
C MET A 253 7.62 10.68 -8.13
N TYR A 254 7.90 9.82 -7.13
CA TYR A 254 8.38 8.46 -7.29
C TYR A 254 9.80 8.37 -7.89
N ASN A 255 10.60 9.43 -7.78
CA ASN A 255 12.01 9.36 -8.13
C ASN A 255 12.75 8.60 -7.04
N ILE A 256 13.58 7.63 -7.42
CA ILE A 256 14.36 6.81 -6.50
C ILE A 256 15.71 7.48 -6.26
N TYR A 257 16.03 7.78 -5.00
CA TYR A 257 17.28 8.42 -4.58
C TYR A 257 18.30 7.43 -4.00
N GLY A 258 17.83 6.27 -3.55
CA GLY A 258 18.67 5.20 -3.05
C GLY A 258 17.93 3.87 -3.07
N GLN A 259 18.69 2.77 -3.12
CA GLN A 259 18.13 1.43 -3.03
C GLN A 259 19.06 0.52 -2.21
N CYS A 260 18.49 -0.16 -1.21
CA CYS A 260 19.17 -1.18 -0.44
C CYS A 260 18.75 -2.56 -0.94
N HIS A 261 19.67 -3.24 -1.62
CA HIS A 261 19.52 -4.65 -1.97
C HIS A 261 20.74 -5.42 -1.46
N LEU A 262 20.59 -6.09 -0.32
CA LEU A 262 21.60 -7.01 0.17
C LEU A 262 21.19 -8.43 -0.21
N LEU A 263 21.51 -8.83 -1.45
CA LEU A 263 21.47 -10.25 -1.78
C LEU A 263 22.37 -10.99 -0.79
N ASN A 264 21.84 -12.04 -0.17
CA ASN A 264 22.65 -13.06 0.48
C ASN A 264 23.64 -13.59 -0.56
N PHE A 265 24.87 -13.05 -0.55
CA PHE A 265 26.02 -13.76 -1.09
C PHE A 265 26.27 -14.95 -0.17
N ALA A 266 25.43 -15.98 -0.31
CA ALA A 266 25.79 -17.31 0.13
C ALA A 266 27.11 -17.63 -0.58
N GLN A 267 28.18 -17.63 0.21
CA GLN A 267 29.48 -18.10 -0.17
C GLN A 267 29.33 -19.49 -0.77
N ASP A 268 29.49 -19.60 -2.07
CA ASP A 268 29.82 -20.84 -2.76
C ASP A 268 31.26 -21.21 -2.35
N ARG A 269 31.41 -21.68 -1.10
CA ARG A 269 32.66 -22.20 -0.53
C ARG A 269 32.43 -23.65 -0.09
N SER A 270 32.54 -24.57 -1.04
CA SER A 270 33.03 -25.96 -0.85
C SER A 270 32.91 -26.69 -2.20
N SER A 271 33.93 -27.28 -2.82
CA SER A 271 35.26 -27.72 -2.37
C SER A 271 36.20 -27.83 -3.58
N PRO A 272 37.53 -27.73 -3.40
CA PRO A 272 38.46 -28.25 -4.38
C PRO A 272 38.39 -29.78 -4.36
N VAL A 273 38.24 -30.38 -5.53
CA VAL A 273 38.42 -31.82 -5.74
C VAL A 273 39.93 -32.07 -5.72
N ASP A 274 40.39 -32.80 -4.71
CA ASP A 274 41.68 -33.51 -4.73
C ASP A 274 41.65 -34.66 -5.75
#